data_AF-A0A1G6YUE6-F1
#
_entry.id   AF-A0A1G6YUE6-F1
#
_cell.length_a   1.000
_cell.length_b   1.000
_cell.length_c   1.000
_cell.angle_alpha   90.00
_cell.angle_beta   90.00
_cell.angle_gamma   90.00
#
_symmetry.space_group_name_H-M   'P 1'
#
loop_
_entity.id
_entity.type
_entity.pdbx_description
1 polymer ?
#
loop_
_entity_poly.entity_id
_entity_poly.type
_entity_poly.pdbx_seq_one_letter_code
_entity_poly.pdbx_strand_id
1 'polypeptide(L)'
;MARPPIRMDYAGGWEDGREAFTLHLDREQGDGCLYLREGFTDEEEIATVYFSGAVFHGVIWRGLASSRGAEWKSTQLARVAAVVTGQSPPQ
;
A
#
# COMPACT_ATOMS: atom_id res chain seq x y z
N MET A 1 7.94 11.61 -13.10
CA MET A 1 8.06 10.48 -12.15
C MET A 1 8.22 11.09 -10.77
N ALA A 2 7.22 10.96 -9.90
CA ALA A 2 7.32 11.44 -8.52
C ALA A 2 8.38 10.58 -7.82
N ARG A 3 9.43 11.21 -7.31
CA ARG A 3 10.47 10.53 -6.53
C ARG A 3 9.86 10.29 -5.15
N PRO A 4 9.80 9.05 -4.64
CA PRO A 4 9.36 8.83 -3.27
C PRO A 4 10.27 9.63 -2.32
N PRO A 5 9.72 10.18 -1.22
CA PRO A 5 10.52 10.88 -0.22
C PRO A 5 11.66 9.98 0.28
N ILE A 6 12.76 10.62 0.67
CA ILE A 6 14.13 10.08 0.77
C ILE A 6 14.29 8.90 1.76
N ARG A 7 13.25 8.47 2.50
CA ARG A 7 13.29 7.40 3.52
C ARG A 7 12.02 6.52 3.57
N MET A 8 11.54 6.05 2.43
CA MET A 8 10.47 5.04 2.41
C MET A 8 11.08 3.62 2.38
N ASP A 9 11.02 2.91 3.51
CA ASP A 9 11.50 1.54 3.62
C ASP A 9 10.45 0.55 3.13
N TYR A 10 10.89 -0.52 2.46
CA TYR A 10 10.03 -1.64 2.10
C TYR A 10 9.45 -2.28 3.38
N ALA A 11 8.13 -2.33 3.48
CA ALA A 11 7.42 -2.87 4.64
C ALA A 11 6.76 -4.23 4.36
N GLY A 12 6.42 -4.52 3.10
CA GLY A 12 5.84 -5.79 2.71
C GLY A 12 5.28 -5.78 1.30
N GLY A 13 4.84 -6.95 0.84
CA GLY A 13 4.22 -7.12 -0.47
C GLY A 13 3.39 -8.39 -0.52
N TRP A 14 2.43 -8.42 -1.43
CA TRP A 14 1.54 -9.56 -1.66
C TRP A 14 1.13 -9.62 -3.13
N GLU A 15 0.69 -10.79 -3.56
CA GLU A 15 0.26 -11.03 -4.94
C GLU A 15 -1.19 -11.53 -4.93
N ASP A 16 -1.97 -11.11 -5.92
CA ASP A 16 -3.37 -11.50 -6.13
C ASP A 16 -3.60 -11.74 -7.63
N GLY A 17 -3.41 -12.99 -8.06
CA GLY A 17 -3.49 -13.37 -9.46
C GLY A 17 -2.41 -12.71 -10.32
N ARG A 18 -2.76 -11.67 -11.07
CA ARG A 18 -1.83 -10.88 -11.92
C ARG A 18 -1.41 -9.56 -11.27
N GLU A 19 -1.93 -9.25 -10.09
CA GLU A 19 -1.67 -8.02 -9.36
C GLU A 19 -0.56 -8.28 -8.33
N ALA A 20 0.51 -7.50 -8.36
CA ALA A 20 1.54 -7.50 -7.34
C ALA A 20 1.51 -6.16 -6.61
N PHE A 21 1.53 -6.22 -5.29
CA PHE A 21 1.44 -5.05 -4.42
C PHE A 21 2.72 -4.89 -3.62
N THR A 22 3.24 -3.66 -3.59
CA THR A 22 4.44 -3.30 -2.84
C THR A 22 4.11 -2.17 -1.88
N LEU A 23 4.28 -2.38 -0.58
CA LEU A 23 4.05 -1.37 0.45
C LEU A 23 5.38 -0.85 0.98
N HIS A 24 5.53 0.48 0.94
CA HIS A 24 6.63 1.19 1.58
C HIS A 24 6.09 2.11 2.68
N LEU A 25 6.78 2.16 3.82
CA LEU A 25 6.40 2.98 4.97
C LEU A 25 7.59 3.85 5.39
N ASP A 26 7.32 5.10 5.75
CA ASP A 26 8.21 5.97 6.51
C ASP A 26 7.71 5.99 7.96
N ARG A 27 8.33 5.16 8.81
CA ARG A 27 7.93 5.02 10.21
C ARG A 27 8.23 6.27 11.04
N GLU A 28 9.15 7.13 10.59
CA GLU A 28 9.48 8.38 11.28
C GLU A 28 8.41 9.45 10.99
N GLN A 29 7.94 9.55 9.74
CA GLN A 29 6.92 10.52 9.34
C GLN A 29 5.47 10.06 9.55
N GLY A 30 5.24 8.75 9.67
CA GLY A 30 3.89 8.19 9.87
C GLY A 30 3.08 8.13 8.57
N ASP A 31 3.75 8.05 7.43
CA ASP A 31 3.12 7.91 6.13
C ASP A 31 3.78 6.82 5.27
N GLY A 32 3.16 6.48 4.14
CA GLY A 32 3.65 5.44 3.27
C GLY A 32 2.94 5.43 1.92
N CYS A 33 3.43 4.60 1.01
CA CYS A 33 2.88 4.44 -0.32
C CYS A 33 2.62 2.96 -0.62
N LEU A 34 1.45 2.68 -1.17
CA LEU A 34 1.13 1.38 -1.75
C LEU A 34 1.23 1.48 -3.26
N TYR A 35 1.99 0.56 -3.84
CA TYR A 35 2.18 0.43 -5.26
C TYR A 35 1.52 -0.83 -5.80
N LEU A 36 1.09 -0.79 -7.05
CA LEU A 36 0.48 -1.89 -7.78
C LEU A 36 1.20 -2.07 -9.11
N ARG A 37 1.51 -3.32 -9.44
CA ARG A 37 1.94 -3.76 -10.76
C ARG A 37 0.97 -4.80 -11.29
N GLU A 38 0.42 -4.58 -12.49
CA GLU A 38 -0.51 -5.51 -13.13
C GLU A 38 0.16 -6.23 -14.31
N GLY A 39 0.48 -7.51 -14.15
CA GLY A 39 1.17 -8.29 -15.18
C GLY A 39 2.55 -7.74 -15.52
N PHE A 40 2.73 -7.27 -16.77
CA PHE A 40 4.01 -6.75 -17.29
C PHE A 40 4.04 -5.22 -17.38
N THR A 41 3.10 -4.52 -16.76
CA THR A 41 3.10 -3.04 -16.75
C THR A 41 4.15 -2.49 -15.79
N ASP A 42 4.41 -1.19 -15.90
CA ASP A 42 5.11 -0.45 -14.87
C ASP A 42 4.31 -0.47 -13.56
N GLU A 43 5.03 -0.30 -12.46
CA GLU A 43 4.46 -0.16 -11.12
C GLU A 43 3.90 1.26 -10.94
N GLU A 44 2.70 1.37 -10.36
CA GLU A 44 2.00 2.63 -10.12
C GLU A 44 1.70 2.82 -8.63
N GLU A 45 1.93 4.02 -8.10
CA GLU A 45 1.46 4.39 -6.76
C GLU A 45 -0.06 4.52 -6.75
N ILE A 46 -0.73 3.62 -6.05
CA ILE A 46 -2.20 3.54 -5.99
C ILE A 46 -2.78 4.04 -4.67
N ALA A 47 -1.95 4.30 -3.66
CA ALA A 47 -2.44 4.76 -2.37
C ALA A 47 -1.37 5.46 -1.52
N THR A 48 -1.78 6.47 -0.75
CA THR A 48 -1.01 6.98 0.38
C THR A 48 -1.59 6.45 1.69
N VAL A 49 -0.74 5.89 2.52
CA VAL A 49 -1.06 5.26 3.81
C VAL A 49 -0.71 6.22 4.94
N TYR A 50 -1.56 6.31 5.96
CA TYR A 50 -1.32 7.14 7.14
C TYR A 50 -1.40 6.30 8.42
N PHE A 51 -0.43 6.48 9.32
CA PHE A 51 -0.33 5.74 10.57
C PHE A 51 0.49 6.52 11.62
N SER A 52 0.40 6.11 12.89
CA SER A 52 1.24 6.64 13.97
C SER A 52 1.69 5.49 14.87
N GLY A 53 2.99 5.21 14.88
CA GLY A 53 3.53 4.03 15.55
C GLY A 53 2.95 2.73 14.99
N ALA A 54 2.18 2.01 15.80
CA ALA A 54 1.46 0.79 15.41
C ALA A 54 -0.05 1.02 15.17
N VAL A 55 -0.50 2.27 15.08
CA VAL A 55 -1.92 2.62 14.84
C VAL A 55 -2.11 3.00 13.38
N PHE A 56 -2.90 2.22 12.66
CA PHE A 56 -3.30 2.52 11.29
C PHE A 56 -4.48 3.51 11.26
N HIS A 57 -4.36 4.60 10.51
CA HIS A 57 -5.40 5.63 10.41
C HIS A 57 -6.22 5.53 9.12
N GLY A 58 -5.61 5.11 8.02
CA GLY A 58 -6.33 4.90 6.77
C GLY A 58 -5.47 5.06 5.53
N VAL A 59 -6.16 5.10 4.39
CA VAL A 59 -5.56 5.19 3.06
C VAL A 59 -6.31 6.21 2.21
N ILE A 60 -5.56 7.01 1.45
CA ILE A 60 -6.11 7.82 0.37
C ILE A 60 -5.78 7.15 -0.96
N TRP A 61 -6.81 6.62 -1.61
CA TRP A 61 -6.71 5.93 -2.90
C TRP A 61 -6.51 6.91 -4.06
N ARG A 62 -5.68 6.52 -5.03
CA ARG A 62 -5.37 7.28 -6.24
C ARG A 62 -5.12 6.33 -7.42
N GLY A 63 -4.93 6.91 -8.61
CA GLY A 63 -4.49 6.13 -9.77
C GLY A 63 -5.46 5.00 -10.13
N LEU A 64 -4.91 3.85 -10.49
CA LEU A 64 -5.68 2.64 -10.80
C LEU A 64 -6.63 2.21 -9.66
N ALA A 65 -6.29 2.45 -8.39
CA ALA A 65 -7.19 2.12 -7.29
C ALA A 65 -8.46 2.98 -7.25
N SER A 66 -8.45 4.20 -7.82
CA SER A 66 -9.63 5.09 -7.75
C SER A 66 -10.86 4.47 -8.43
N SER A 67 -10.68 3.73 -9.53
CA SER A 67 -11.75 3.07 -10.29
C SER A 67 -12.13 1.68 -9.75
N ARG A 68 -11.39 1.13 -8.79
CA ARG A 68 -11.68 -0.19 -8.20
C ARG A 68 -12.89 -0.16 -7.27
N GLY A 69 -13.57 -1.29 -7.18
CA GLY A 69 -14.74 -1.51 -6.33
C GLY A 69 -14.43 -1.49 -4.83
N ALA A 70 -15.47 -1.32 -4.02
CA ALA A 70 -15.35 -1.23 -2.55
C ALA A 70 -14.78 -2.51 -1.92
N GLU A 71 -15.14 -3.68 -2.44
CA GLU A 71 -14.63 -4.97 -1.97
C GLU A 71 -13.12 -5.08 -2.14
N TRP A 72 -12.62 -4.80 -3.35
CA TRP A 72 -11.18 -4.79 -3.63
C TRP A 72 -10.43 -3.81 -2.72
N LYS A 73 -10.97 -2.59 -2.54
CA LYS A 73 -10.36 -1.56 -1.66
C LYS A 73 -10.34 -2.03 -0.20
N SER A 74 -11.41 -2.69 0.26
CA SER A 74 -11.50 -3.23 1.61
C SER A 74 -10.46 -4.33 1.86
N THR A 75 -10.26 -5.21 0.89
CA THR A 75 -9.23 -6.26 0.96
C THR A 75 -7.83 -5.65 1.08
N GLN A 76 -7.49 -4.69 0.21
CA GLN A 76 -6.18 -4.04 0.28
C GLN A 76 -6.01 -3.23 1.57
N LEU A 77 -7.07 -2.58 2.06
CA LEU A 77 -7.04 -1.86 3.34
C LEU A 77 -6.73 -2.79 4.51
N ALA A 78 -7.33 -3.99 4.55
CA ALA A 78 -7.04 -4.99 5.58
C ALA A 78 -5.59 -5.49 5.52
N ARG A 79 -5.05 -5.70 4.31
CA ARG A 79 -3.65 -6.10 4.10
C ARG A 79 -2.65 -5.02 4.51
N VAL A 80 -2.89 -3.76 4.14
CA VAL A 80 -2.09 -2.62 4.58
C VAL A 80 -2.12 -2.48 6.10
N ALA A 81 -3.31 -2.55 6.71
CA ALA A 81 -3.46 -2.43 8.15
C ALA A 81 -2.65 -3.51 8.88
N ALA A 82 -2.71 -4.77 8.43
CA ALA A 82 -1.92 -5.86 8.99
C ALA A 82 -0.41 -5.57 8.94
N VAL A 83 0.12 -5.12 7.80
CA VAL A 83 1.56 -4.80 7.68
C VAL A 83 1.96 -3.62 8.58
N VAL A 84 1.13 -2.58 8.66
CA VAL A 84 1.37 -1.42 9.53
C VAL A 84 1.45 -1.86 11.01
N THR A 85 0.56 -2.76 11.44
CA THR A 85 0.54 -3.29 12.81
C THR A 85 1.56 -4.40 13.08
N GLY A 86 2.41 -4.75 12.10
CA GLY A 86 3.47 -5.77 12.25
C GLY A 86 2.98 -7.21 12.12
N GLN A 87 1.83 -7.42 11.47
CA GLN A 87 1.25 -8.72 11.16
C GLN A 87 1.50 -9.08 9.68
N SER A 88 1.45 -10.38 9.38
CA SER A 88 1.44 -10.83 7.98
C SER A 88 0.12 -10.42 7.31
N PRO A 89 0.15 -9.91 6.07
CA PRO A 89 -1.07 -9.59 5.34
C PRO A 89 -1.92 -10.87 5.12
N PRO A 90 -3.25 -10.80 5.27
CA PRO A 90 -4.13 -11.91 4.92
C PRO A 90 -4.01 -12.25 3.43
N GLN A 91 -3.96 -13.56 3.16
CA GLN A 91 -3.99 -14.12 1.81
C GLN A 91 -5.35 -13.88 1.18
#